data_AF-A0A2G5T9P4-F1
#
_entry.id   AF-A0A2G5T9P4-F1
#
_cell.length_a   1.000
_cell.length_b   1.000
_cell.length_c   1.000
_cell.angle_alpha   90.00
_cell.angle_beta   90.00
_cell.angle_gamma   90.00
#
_symmetry.space_group_name_H-M   'P 1'
#
loop_
_entity.id
_entity.type
_entity.pdbx_description
1 polymer ?
#
loop_
_entity_poly.entity_id
_entity_poly.type
_entity_poly.pdbx_seq_one_letter_code
_entity_poly.pdbx_strand_id
1 'polypeptide(L)'
;MSTIGNKSRSSKDKSLEEDKKSAVRTATMESWEDAMKNQVTLRERKKLVKGYADFIGASETVVESVCAQLEVYSKCSERQKDVIVKPVREFCDELVKRYNELGNGKWERVVMRIMRENGLEKLEDLRDAVLPDNLTASARNTESRVFDNQLKSLQEKWTQEQAEFEEQLAKTSREKEMLAAKLEDAWRAAEKAEETIGELERALTKEKKTSERWRNQWEHAEGSCKEIAVKEFGWFVGGLAR
;
A
#
# COMPACT_ATOMS: atom_id res chain seq x y z
N MET A 1 -9.29 65.28 -88.15
CA MET A 1 -7.85 65.05 -88.37
C MET A 1 -7.16 64.94 -87.01
N SER A 2 -6.34 63.90 -86.84
CA SER A 2 -5.20 63.76 -85.91
C SER A 2 -5.36 63.90 -84.38
N THR A 3 -5.48 62.72 -83.72
CA THR A 3 -4.54 62.08 -82.76
C THR A 3 -3.88 62.78 -81.55
N ILE A 4 -3.86 62.00 -80.44
CA ILE A 4 -2.93 61.91 -79.28
C ILE A 4 -3.22 62.87 -78.10
N GLY A 5 -3.29 62.44 -76.83
CA GLY A 5 -2.92 61.15 -76.23
C GLY A 5 -3.41 60.99 -74.78
N ASN A 6 -3.38 59.72 -74.35
CA ASN A 6 -3.91 59.17 -73.11
C ASN A 6 -3.23 59.68 -71.82
N LYS A 7 -4.00 59.76 -70.74
CA LYS A 7 -3.53 59.48 -69.38
C LYS A 7 -4.61 58.73 -68.60
N SER A 8 -4.41 57.43 -68.45
CA SER A 8 -5.27 56.52 -67.72
C SER A 8 -5.04 56.64 -66.21
N ARG A 9 -6.11 56.78 -65.44
CA ARG A 9 -6.23 56.16 -64.11
C ARG A 9 -7.70 55.83 -63.87
N SER A 10 -8.02 54.56 -64.13
CA SER A 10 -9.33 53.94 -63.95
C SER A 10 -9.50 53.57 -62.48
N SER A 11 -10.64 53.97 -61.93
CA SER A 11 -11.24 53.39 -60.73
C SER A 11 -12.01 52.13 -61.13
N LYS A 12 -11.93 51.04 -60.34
CA LYS A 12 -12.98 50.02 -60.29
C LYS A 12 -12.94 49.22 -58.98
N ASP A 13 -14.15 48.95 -58.51
CA ASP A 13 -14.62 48.44 -57.21
C ASP A 13 -14.21 47.03 -56.75
N LYS A 14 -14.22 46.89 -55.40
CA LYS A 14 -14.71 45.80 -54.52
C LYS A 14 -14.60 44.31 -54.92
N SER A 15 -14.02 43.50 -54.03
CA SER A 15 -14.70 42.29 -53.48
C SER A 15 -14.10 41.87 -52.12
N LEU A 16 -14.96 41.30 -51.28
CA LEU A 16 -14.70 40.71 -49.96
C LEU A 16 -14.00 39.33 -50.05
N GLU A 17 -13.32 39.00 -48.95
CA GLU A 17 -13.31 37.70 -48.25
C GLU A 17 -11.94 37.07 -47.92
N GLU A 18 -11.87 36.69 -46.64
CA GLU A 18 -11.28 35.49 -46.02
C GLU A 18 -9.75 35.34 -45.79
N ASP A 19 -9.45 35.28 -44.49
CA ASP A 19 -8.57 34.31 -43.83
C ASP A 19 -7.07 34.30 -44.13
N LYS A 20 -6.32 35.07 -43.33
CA LYS A 20 -4.96 34.69 -42.91
C LYS A 20 -4.91 34.35 -41.43
N LYS A 21 -5.44 33.16 -41.18
CA LYS A 21 -5.13 32.19 -40.13
C LYS A 21 -3.84 32.50 -39.36
N SER A 22 -4.01 32.73 -38.06
CA SER A 22 -2.98 32.68 -37.03
C SER A 22 -2.22 31.35 -37.12
N ALA A 23 -1.04 31.39 -37.72
CA ALA A 23 -0.11 30.26 -37.67
C ALA A 23 0.52 30.23 -36.27
N VAL A 24 -0.15 29.51 -35.36
CA VAL A 24 0.50 28.90 -34.20
C VAL A 24 1.71 28.14 -34.72
N ARG A 25 2.91 28.68 -34.49
CA ARG A 25 4.17 28.02 -34.84
C ARG A 25 4.33 26.84 -33.89
N THR A 26 3.86 25.68 -34.29
CA THR A 26 4.25 24.40 -33.70
C THR A 26 5.77 24.26 -33.90
N ALA A 27 6.51 24.28 -32.79
CA ALA A 27 7.96 24.11 -32.80
C ALA A 27 8.29 22.75 -33.44
N THR A 28 8.82 22.81 -34.65
CA THR A 28 9.32 21.66 -35.39
C THR A 28 10.69 21.26 -34.82
N MET A 29 11.05 19.98 -34.90
CA MET A 29 12.25 19.37 -34.28
C MET A 29 13.58 20.13 -34.57
N GLU A 30 13.68 20.78 -35.73
CA GLU A 30 14.80 21.66 -36.11
C GLU A 30 15.03 22.85 -35.13
N SER A 31 13.98 23.31 -34.45
CA SER A 31 14.06 24.41 -33.47
C SER A 31 14.80 24.02 -32.18
N TRP A 32 14.84 22.72 -31.83
CA TRP A 32 15.53 22.24 -30.63
C TRP A 32 17.03 22.11 -30.86
N GLU A 33 17.46 21.74 -32.07
CA GLU A 33 18.87 21.64 -32.43
C GLU A 33 19.55 23.01 -32.47
N ASP A 34 18.87 24.03 -32.98
CA ASP A 34 19.40 25.41 -32.94
C ASP A 34 19.37 26.02 -31.54
N ALA A 35 18.41 25.64 -30.69
CA ALA A 35 18.44 25.98 -29.27
C ALA A 35 19.60 25.30 -28.53
N MET A 36 19.96 24.07 -28.92
CA MET A 36 21.16 23.36 -28.42
C MET A 36 22.47 23.98 -28.90
N LYS A 37 22.51 24.62 -30.09
CA LYS A 37 23.70 25.33 -30.59
C LYS A 37 23.92 26.69 -29.90
N ASN A 38 22.85 27.34 -29.46
CA ASN A 38 22.90 28.57 -28.65
C ASN A 38 23.20 28.24 -27.17
N GLN A 39 24.32 27.57 -26.94
CA GLN A 39 24.72 27.19 -25.59
C GLN A 39 25.08 28.40 -24.77
N VAL A 40 24.23 28.66 -23.78
CA VAL A 40 24.52 29.56 -22.67
C VAL A 40 25.51 28.89 -21.72
N THR A 41 26.49 29.67 -21.27
CA THR A 41 27.48 29.25 -20.26
C THR A 41 26.80 28.72 -19.00
N LEU A 42 27.50 27.95 -18.17
CA LEU A 42 26.97 27.46 -16.90
C LEU A 42 26.47 28.63 -16.01
N ARG A 43 27.13 29.79 -16.10
CA ARG A 43 26.75 31.01 -15.40
C ARG A 43 25.41 31.56 -15.89
N GLU A 44 25.20 31.62 -17.19
CA GLU A 44 23.95 32.09 -17.80
C GLU A 44 22.81 31.11 -17.57
N ARG A 45 23.06 29.80 -17.70
CA ARG A 45 22.10 28.74 -17.37
C ARG A 45 21.62 28.86 -15.93
N LYS A 46 22.53 29.12 -14.98
CA LYS A 46 22.16 29.37 -13.57
C LYS A 46 21.25 30.58 -13.40
N LYS A 47 21.51 31.67 -14.14
CA LYS A 47 20.66 32.85 -14.12
C LYS A 47 19.27 32.56 -14.69
N LEU A 48 19.19 31.78 -15.78
CA LEU A 48 17.91 31.40 -16.39
C LEU A 48 17.07 30.54 -15.46
N VAL A 49 17.65 29.50 -14.86
CA VAL A 49 16.93 28.62 -13.92
C VAL A 49 16.45 29.40 -12.70
N LYS A 50 17.29 30.28 -12.15
CA LYS A 50 16.88 31.15 -11.04
C LYS A 50 15.78 32.11 -11.47
N GLY A 51 15.95 32.80 -12.60
CA GLY A 51 14.98 33.76 -13.12
C GLY A 51 13.62 33.13 -13.44
N TYR A 52 13.62 31.88 -13.91
CA TYR A 52 12.38 31.13 -14.11
C TYR A 52 11.69 30.81 -12.78
N ALA A 53 12.43 30.36 -11.76
CA ALA A 53 11.86 30.14 -10.43
C ALA A 53 11.31 31.44 -9.81
N ASP A 54 12.03 32.55 -9.95
CA ASP A 54 11.59 33.89 -9.49
C ASP A 54 10.33 34.34 -10.27
N PHE A 55 10.26 34.09 -11.58
CA PHE A 55 9.09 34.37 -12.42
C PHE A 55 7.86 33.55 -12.00
N ILE A 56 8.02 32.24 -11.76
CA ILE A 56 6.94 31.39 -11.26
C ILE A 56 6.48 31.86 -9.88
N GLY A 57 7.40 32.27 -9.00
CA GLY A 57 7.03 32.84 -7.70
C GLY A 57 6.26 34.16 -7.80
N ALA A 58 6.48 34.92 -8.86
CA ALA A 58 5.79 36.18 -9.13
C ALA A 58 4.51 36.02 -9.96
N SER A 59 4.14 34.82 -10.44
CA SER A 59 3.03 34.66 -11.38
C SER A 59 1.69 35.08 -10.78
N GLU A 60 1.47 34.86 -9.47
CA GLU A 60 0.25 35.30 -8.78
C GLU A 60 0.11 36.83 -8.78
N THR A 61 1.23 37.55 -8.63
CA THR A 61 1.25 39.02 -8.69
C THR A 61 0.90 39.57 -10.08
N VAL A 62 1.06 38.76 -11.14
CA VAL A 62 0.62 39.13 -12.51
C VAL A 62 -0.91 39.18 -12.57
N VAL A 63 -1.60 38.22 -11.94
CA VAL A 63 -3.07 38.22 -11.85
C VAL A 63 -3.54 39.46 -11.10
N GLU A 64 -2.92 39.77 -9.96
CA GLU A 64 -3.22 40.97 -9.18
C GLU A 64 -2.96 42.26 -9.96
N SER A 65 -1.86 42.34 -10.70
CA SER A 65 -1.52 43.49 -11.55
C SER A 65 -2.55 43.70 -12.65
N VAL A 66 -3.02 42.63 -13.31
CA VAL A 66 -4.06 42.72 -14.34
C VAL A 66 -5.36 43.22 -13.73
N CYS A 67 -5.76 42.71 -12.56
CA CYS A 67 -6.92 43.19 -11.82
C CYS A 67 -6.80 44.69 -11.50
N ALA A 68 -5.66 45.12 -10.95
CA ALA A 68 -5.43 46.52 -10.59
C ALA A 68 -5.46 47.45 -11.81
N GLN A 69 -4.87 47.04 -12.95
CA GLN A 69 -4.92 47.82 -14.19
C GLN A 69 -6.34 47.94 -14.74
N LEU A 70 -7.14 46.87 -14.66
CA LEU A 70 -8.55 46.91 -15.06
C LEU A 70 -9.39 47.81 -14.15
N GLU A 71 -9.00 47.98 -12.89
CA GLU A 71 -9.65 48.90 -11.96
C GLU A 71 -9.34 50.37 -12.30
N VAL A 72 -8.08 50.68 -12.62
CA VAL A 72 -7.62 52.05 -12.84
C VAL A 72 -7.97 52.57 -14.24
N TYR A 73 -7.80 51.74 -15.28
CA TYR A 73 -7.79 52.21 -16.67
C TYR A 73 -9.06 51.84 -17.45
N SER A 74 -10.02 51.14 -16.85
CA SER A 74 -11.22 50.70 -17.55
C SER A 74 -12.50 50.87 -16.73
N LYS A 75 -13.59 51.26 -17.41
CA LYS A 75 -14.96 51.24 -16.87
C LYS A 75 -15.66 49.91 -17.20
N CYS A 76 -14.94 48.78 -17.08
CA CYS A 76 -15.51 47.45 -17.29
C CYS A 76 -16.44 47.06 -16.14
N SER A 77 -17.54 46.39 -16.48
CA SER A 77 -18.33 45.67 -15.46
C SER A 77 -17.52 44.54 -14.85
N GLU A 78 -17.88 44.12 -13.64
CA GLU A 78 -17.20 43.03 -12.93
C GLU A 78 -17.20 41.72 -13.74
N ARG A 79 -18.28 41.44 -14.48
CA ARG A 79 -18.35 40.29 -15.40
C ARG A 79 -17.33 40.39 -16.54
N GLN A 80 -17.10 41.57 -17.10
CA GLN A 80 -16.10 41.75 -18.15
C GLN A 80 -14.68 41.65 -17.61
N LYS A 81 -14.44 42.14 -16.39
CA LYS A 81 -13.16 41.98 -15.71
C LYS A 81 -12.86 40.49 -15.48
N ASP A 82 -13.84 39.73 -15.02
CA ASP A 82 -13.68 38.28 -14.79
C ASP A 82 -13.37 37.52 -16.08
N VAL A 83 -14.04 37.84 -17.19
CA VAL A 83 -13.76 37.23 -18.51
C VAL A 83 -12.29 37.47 -18.95
N ILE A 84 -11.70 38.62 -18.61
CA ILE A 84 -10.31 38.94 -18.94
C ILE A 84 -9.32 38.28 -17.97
N VAL A 85 -9.63 38.29 -16.67
CA VAL A 85 -8.74 37.80 -15.62
C VAL A 85 -8.69 36.27 -15.59
N LYS A 86 -9.81 35.60 -15.87
CA LYS A 86 -9.92 34.14 -15.77
C LYS A 86 -8.87 33.38 -16.58
N PRO A 87 -8.63 33.66 -17.89
CA PRO A 87 -7.57 33.02 -18.65
C PRO A 87 -6.16 33.26 -18.07
N VAL A 88 -5.91 34.44 -17.50
CA VAL A 88 -4.62 34.77 -16.88
C VAL A 88 -4.39 33.94 -15.62
N ARG A 89 -5.44 33.78 -14.80
CA ARG A 89 -5.41 32.94 -13.61
C ARG A 89 -5.15 31.48 -13.97
N GLU A 90 -5.91 30.93 -14.92
CA GLU A 90 -5.75 29.55 -15.40
C GLU A 90 -4.33 29.29 -15.92
N PHE A 91 -3.75 30.23 -16.66
CA PHE A 91 -2.38 30.14 -17.14
C PHE A 91 -1.34 30.14 -16.00
N CYS A 92 -1.50 31.01 -15.00
CA CYS A 92 -0.61 31.07 -13.85
C CYS A 92 -0.70 29.78 -13.00
N ASP A 93 -1.92 29.28 -12.79
CA ASP A 93 -2.15 28.02 -12.07
C ASP A 93 -1.52 26.83 -12.79
N GLU A 94 -1.66 26.75 -14.12
CA GLU A 94 -1.01 25.70 -14.90
C GLU A 94 0.51 25.83 -14.86
N LEU A 95 1.07 27.03 -14.98
CA LEU A 95 2.52 27.25 -14.87
C LEU A 95 3.08 26.75 -13.55
N VAL A 96 2.44 27.13 -12.43
CA VAL A 96 2.84 26.69 -11.09
C VAL A 96 2.71 25.17 -10.97
N LYS A 97 1.62 24.59 -11.47
CA LYS A 97 1.42 23.14 -11.46
C LYS A 97 2.52 22.41 -12.23
N ARG A 98 2.83 22.83 -13.46
CA ARG A 98 3.90 22.21 -14.28
C ARG A 98 5.27 22.35 -13.64
N TYR A 99 5.57 23.49 -13.03
CA TYR A 99 6.82 23.69 -12.30
C TYR A 99 6.95 22.73 -11.10
N ASN A 100 5.85 22.50 -10.38
CA ASN A 100 5.78 21.51 -9.30
C ASN A 100 5.94 20.08 -9.80
N GLU A 101 5.26 19.70 -10.90
CA GLU A 101 5.38 18.39 -11.53
C GLU A 101 6.82 18.09 -11.97
N LEU A 102 7.54 19.10 -12.47
CA LEU A 102 8.96 19.01 -12.83
C LEU A 102 9.91 19.08 -11.63
N GLY A 103 9.38 19.06 -10.40
CA GLY A 103 10.19 18.96 -9.19
C GLY A 103 10.78 20.28 -8.70
N ASN A 104 10.18 21.44 -9.03
CA ASN A 104 10.52 22.74 -8.45
C ASN A 104 12.01 23.12 -8.55
N GLY A 105 12.59 22.97 -9.74
CA GLY A 105 13.98 23.35 -9.95
C GLY A 105 14.99 22.43 -9.26
N LYS A 106 14.59 21.25 -8.76
CA LYS A 106 15.48 20.34 -8.01
C LYS A 106 16.49 19.66 -8.93
N TRP A 107 16.05 19.08 -10.04
CA TRP A 107 16.95 18.35 -10.94
C TRP A 107 17.91 19.32 -11.66
N GLU A 108 17.45 20.52 -12.01
CA GLU A 108 18.29 21.58 -12.60
C GLU A 108 19.42 21.97 -11.65
N ARG A 109 19.14 22.05 -10.34
CA ARG A 109 20.17 22.32 -9.30
C ARG A 109 21.17 21.17 -9.18
N VAL A 110 20.72 19.93 -9.25
CA VAL A 110 21.59 18.74 -9.23
C VAL A 110 22.50 18.75 -10.46
N VAL A 111 21.94 18.94 -11.65
CA VAL A 111 22.69 19.05 -12.91
C VAL A 111 23.72 20.16 -12.84
N MET A 112 23.34 21.37 -12.41
CA MET A 112 24.28 22.48 -12.28
C MET A 112 25.39 22.25 -11.25
N ARG A 113 25.13 21.45 -10.21
CA ARG A 113 26.16 21.05 -9.25
C ARG A 113 27.16 20.11 -9.90
N ILE A 114 26.68 19.06 -10.58
CA ILE A 114 27.53 18.09 -11.29
C ILE A 114 28.38 18.81 -12.34
N MET A 115 27.78 19.69 -13.14
CA MET A 115 28.52 20.48 -14.12
C MET A 115 29.62 21.34 -13.48
N ARG A 116 29.33 22.01 -12.36
CA ARG A 116 30.32 22.81 -11.64
C ARG A 116 31.47 21.97 -11.08
N GLU A 117 31.15 20.85 -10.44
CA GLU A 117 32.14 19.98 -9.81
C GLU A 117 33.08 19.33 -10.83
N ASN A 118 32.57 19.08 -12.04
CA ASN A 118 33.32 18.49 -13.14
C ASN A 118 33.91 19.52 -14.12
N GLY A 119 33.74 20.82 -13.87
CA GLY A 119 34.26 21.88 -14.76
C GLY A 119 33.61 21.92 -16.15
N LEU A 120 32.36 21.44 -16.27
CA LEU A 120 31.63 21.35 -17.53
C LEU A 120 30.88 22.66 -17.82
N GLU A 121 31.06 23.17 -19.04
CA GLU A 121 30.28 24.30 -19.56
C GLU A 121 29.13 23.83 -20.47
N LYS A 122 29.30 22.70 -21.16
CA LYS A 122 28.34 22.16 -22.13
C LYS A 122 27.50 21.03 -21.55
N LEU A 123 26.27 20.88 -22.06
CA LEU A 123 25.34 19.86 -21.58
C LEU A 123 25.65 18.48 -22.18
N GLU A 124 26.22 18.44 -23.38
CA GLU A 124 26.60 17.21 -24.08
C GLU A 124 27.66 16.45 -23.28
N ASP A 125 28.59 17.18 -22.68
CA ASP A 125 29.66 16.64 -21.84
C ASP A 125 29.14 16.11 -20.49
N LEU A 126 27.90 16.44 -20.11
CA LEU A 126 27.28 15.93 -18.87
C LEU A 126 27.05 14.43 -18.93
N ARG A 127 26.65 13.91 -20.10
CA ARG A 127 26.37 12.48 -20.27
C ARG A 127 27.59 11.64 -19.91
N ASP A 128 28.76 12.08 -20.33
CA ASP A 128 30.02 11.35 -20.12
C ASP A 128 30.55 11.51 -18.68
N ALA A 129 30.18 12.60 -18.00
CA ALA A 129 30.53 12.84 -16.60
C ALA A 129 29.58 12.19 -15.58
N VAL A 130 28.34 11.87 -15.98
CA VAL A 130 27.35 11.16 -15.15
C VAL A 130 27.50 9.64 -15.25
N LEU A 131 28.37 9.14 -16.14
CA LEU A 131 28.74 7.73 -16.17
C LEU A 131 29.34 7.29 -14.82
N PRO A 132 29.06 6.05 -14.38
CA PRO A 132 29.46 5.53 -13.06
C PRO A 132 30.93 5.75 -12.73
N ASP A 133 31.82 5.69 -13.72
CA ASP A 133 33.27 5.74 -13.53
C ASP A 133 33.79 7.16 -13.24
N ASN A 134 33.05 8.21 -13.62
CA ASN A 134 33.50 9.62 -13.56
C ASN A 134 32.79 10.49 -12.50
N LEU A 135 31.87 9.94 -11.72
CA LEU A 135 31.20 10.67 -10.65
C LEU A 135 32.17 11.07 -9.52
N THR A 136 32.24 12.36 -9.21
CA THR A 136 32.96 12.89 -8.05
C THR A 136 32.42 12.29 -6.74
N ALA A 137 33.33 12.04 -5.79
CA ALA A 137 33.00 11.44 -4.48
C ALA A 137 31.92 12.21 -3.69
N SER A 138 31.77 13.52 -3.95
CA SER A 138 30.77 14.40 -3.33
C SER A 138 29.34 14.09 -3.81
N ALA A 139 29.13 13.90 -5.13
CA ALA A 139 27.83 13.59 -5.71
C ALA A 139 27.32 12.19 -5.32
N ARG A 140 28.23 11.22 -5.14
CA ARG A 140 27.88 9.92 -4.53
C ARG A 140 27.46 10.05 -3.07
N ASN A 141 27.97 11.01 -2.30
CA ASN A 141 27.92 10.95 -0.83
C ASN A 141 26.55 11.22 -0.22
N THR A 142 25.77 12.17 -0.75
CA THR A 142 24.58 12.65 -0.02
C THR A 142 23.34 11.79 -0.23
N GLU A 143 23.08 11.33 -1.45
CA GLU A 143 21.92 10.48 -1.71
C GLU A 143 22.24 9.01 -1.41
N SER A 144 23.44 8.52 -1.75
CA SER A 144 23.85 7.15 -1.42
C SER A 144 23.86 6.90 0.08
N ARG A 145 24.37 7.80 0.93
CA ARG A 145 24.34 7.59 2.39
C ARG A 145 22.92 7.52 2.97
N VAL A 146 21.99 8.32 2.44
CA VAL A 146 20.60 8.27 2.92
C VAL A 146 19.96 6.96 2.52
N PHE A 147 20.16 6.50 1.28
CA PHE A 147 19.71 5.19 0.82
C PHE A 147 20.38 4.05 1.58
N ASP A 148 21.69 4.09 1.81
CA ASP A 148 22.45 3.07 2.54
C ASP A 148 21.99 2.97 4.00
N ASN A 149 21.73 4.11 4.65
CA ASN A 149 21.21 4.14 6.02
C ASN A 149 19.76 3.61 6.09
N GLN A 150 18.92 3.95 5.10
CA GLN A 150 17.56 3.40 5.01
C GLN A 150 17.57 1.90 4.76
N LEU A 151 18.45 1.43 3.86
CA LEU A 151 18.60 0.02 3.54
C LEU A 151 19.07 -0.77 4.77
N LYS A 152 20.06 -0.25 5.51
CA LYS A 152 20.50 -0.84 6.79
C LYS A 152 19.38 -0.89 7.82
N SER A 153 18.62 0.19 7.99
CA SER A 153 17.50 0.22 8.93
C SER A 153 16.41 -0.79 8.57
N LEU A 154 16.11 -0.97 7.28
CA LEU A 154 15.16 -1.99 6.82
C LEU A 154 15.71 -3.40 7.03
N GLN A 155 17.00 -3.61 6.80
CA GLN A 155 17.65 -4.89 7.01
C GLN A 155 17.68 -5.28 8.49
N GLU A 156 17.99 -4.33 9.38
CA GLU A 156 17.95 -4.52 10.84
C GLU A 156 16.54 -4.87 11.32
N LYS A 157 15.51 -4.14 10.85
CA LYS A 157 14.10 -4.46 11.16
C LYS A 157 13.70 -5.84 10.68
N TRP A 158 14.06 -6.19 9.44
CA TRP A 158 13.80 -7.51 8.90
C TRP A 158 14.45 -8.62 9.75
N THR A 159 15.72 -8.45 10.13
CA THR A 159 16.41 -9.42 10.98
C THR A 159 15.79 -9.53 12.37
N GLN A 160 15.31 -8.42 12.93
CA GLN A 160 14.64 -8.40 14.22
C GLN A 160 13.29 -9.12 14.15
N GLU A 161 12.46 -8.82 13.16
CA GLU A 161 11.18 -9.50 12.96
C GLU A 161 11.37 -11.00 12.74
N GLN A 162 12.38 -11.41 11.94
CA GLN A 162 12.70 -12.82 11.76
C GLN A 162 13.07 -13.51 13.08
N ALA A 163 13.92 -12.89 13.90
CA ALA A 163 14.30 -13.44 15.19
C ALA A 163 13.08 -13.58 16.14
N GLU A 164 12.20 -12.59 16.16
CA GLU A 164 10.96 -12.63 16.96
C GLU A 164 10.01 -13.75 16.48
N PHE A 165 9.88 -13.94 15.17
CA PHE A 165 9.09 -15.05 14.62
C PHE A 165 9.69 -16.41 14.98
N GLU A 166 11.00 -16.58 14.86
CA GLU A 166 11.68 -17.82 15.23
C GLU A 166 11.51 -18.14 16.73
N GLU A 167 11.62 -17.14 17.60
CA GLU A 167 11.39 -17.31 19.04
C GLU A 167 9.95 -17.73 19.35
N GLN A 168 8.97 -17.09 18.71
CA GLN A 168 7.55 -17.46 18.87
C GLN A 168 7.28 -18.89 18.40
N LEU A 169 7.88 -19.29 17.29
CA LEU A 169 7.76 -20.64 16.73
C LEU A 169 8.39 -21.67 17.69
N ALA A 170 9.56 -21.37 18.25
CA ALA A 170 10.20 -22.21 19.25
C ALA A 170 9.38 -22.32 20.54
N LYS A 171 8.74 -21.23 20.99
CA LYS A 171 7.85 -21.24 22.15
C LYS A 171 6.62 -22.10 21.91
N THR A 172 5.92 -21.89 20.78
CA THR A 172 4.75 -22.71 20.43
C THR A 172 5.10 -24.17 20.20
N SER A 173 6.28 -24.49 19.66
CA SER A 173 6.75 -25.87 19.56
C SER A 173 6.87 -26.54 20.92
N ARG A 174 7.53 -25.87 21.88
CA ARG A 174 7.66 -26.39 23.26
C ARG A 174 6.31 -26.57 23.95
N GLU A 175 5.40 -25.62 23.77
CA GLU A 175 4.04 -25.72 24.32
C GLU A 175 3.27 -26.91 23.71
N LYS A 176 3.39 -27.13 22.39
CA LYS A 176 2.80 -28.29 21.72
C LYS A 176 3.38 -29.61 22.24
N GLU A 177 4.70 -29.71 22.40
CA GLU A 177 5.36 -30.90 22.96
C GLU A 177 4.87 -31.19 24.39
N MET A 178 4.78 -30.17 25.23
CA MET A 178 4.25 -30.29 26.60
C MET A 178 2.79 -30.73 26.63
N LEU A 179 1.95 -30.22 25.72
CA LEU A 179 0.55 -30.64 25.60
C LEU A 179 0.43 -32.07 25.07
N ALA A 180 1.28 -32.46 24.11
CA ALA A 180 1.31 -33.82 23.58
C ALA A 180 1.70 -34.83 24.68
N ALA A 181 2.71 -34.53 25.50
CA ALA A 181 3.10 -35.38 26.63
C ALA A 181 1.96 -35.54 27.64
N LYS A 182 1.29 -34.44 28.01
CA LYS A 182 0.13 -34.49 28.91
C LYS A 182 -1.04 -35.30 28.33
N LEU A 183 -1.27 -35.19 27.02
CA LEU A 183 -2.30 -35.95 26.34
C LEU A 183 -1.98 -37.46 26.37
N GLU A 184 -0.72 -37.83 26.15
CA GLU A 184 -0.27 -39.21 26.23
C GLU A 184 -0.43 -39.79 27.65
N ASP A 185 -0.02 -39.03 28.68
CA ASP A 185 -0.20 -39.43 30.08
C ASP A 185 -1.69 -39.63 30.44
N ALA A 186 -2.54 -38.70 30.00
CA ALA A 186 -3.98 -38.79 30.21
C ALA A 186 -4.59 -40.01 29.49
N TRP A 187 -4.11 -40.31 28.28
CA TRP A 187 -4.58 -41.46 27.51
C TRP A 187 -4.19 -42.78 28.18
N ARG A 188 -2.95 -42.91 28.66
CA ARG A 188 -2.48 -44.08 29.44
C ARG A 188 -3.27 -44.24 30.75
N ALA A 189 -3.62 -43.14 31.40
CA ALA A 189 -4.44 -43.17 32.62
C ALA A 189 -5.88 -43.63 32.32
N ALA A 190 -6.46 -43.17 31.21
CA ALA A 190 -7.78 -43.60 30.76
C ALA A 190 -7.80 -45.10 30.41
N GLU A 191 -6.79 -45.60 29.71
CA GLU A 191 -6.65 -47.03 29.37
C GLU A 191 -6.62 -47.91 30.64
N LYS A 192 -5.81 -47.53 31.63
CA LYS A 192 -5.80 -48.22 32.93
C LYS A 192 -7.15 -48.17 33.65
N ALA A 193 -7.84 -47.03 33.59
CA ALA A 193 -9.16 -46.91 34.19
C ALA A 193 -10.16 -47.85 33.50
N GLU A 194 -10.15 -47.95 32.17
CA GLU A 194 -10.98 -48.90 31.42
C GLU A 194 -10.69 -50.36 31.79
N GLU A 195 -9.41 -50.74 31.92
CA GLU A 195 -9.02 -52.07 32.39
C GLU A 195 -9.62 -52.38 33.77
N THR A 196 -9.50 -51.43 34.71
CA THR A 196 -10.05 -51.60 36.07
C THR A 196 -11.57 -51.67 36.09
N ILE A 197 -12.26 -50.88 35.26
CA ILE A 197 -13.71 -50.94 35.11
C ILE A 197 -14.10 -52.33 34.59
N GLY A 198 -13.42 -52.83 33.55
CA GLY A 198 -13.66 -54.16 33.00
C GLY A 198 -13.40 -55.30 33.99
N GLU A 199 -12.46 -55.15 34.93
CA GLU A 199 -12.27 -56.08 36.05
C GLU A 199 -13.40 -56.03 37.05
N LEU A 200 -13.83 -54.83 37.45
CA LEU A 200 -14.94 -54.63 38.38
C LEU A 200 -16.26 -55.14 37.81
N GLU A 201 -16.53 -54.95 36.52
CA GLU A 201 -17.71 -55.50 35.85
C GLU A 201 -17.71 -57.04 35.86
N ARG A 202 -16.55 -57.66 35.62
CA ARG A 202 -16.40 -59.13 35.74
C ARG A 202 -16.57 -59.62 37.18
N ALA A 203 -16.11 -58.87 38.18
CA ALA A 203 -16.32 -59.19 39.58
C ALA A 203 -17.80 -59.07 39.96
N LEU A 204 -18.43 -57.96 39.58
CA LEU A 204 -19.84 -57.66 39.84
C LEU A 204 -20.76 -58.72 39.21
N THR A 205 -20.48 -59.16 37.99
CA THR A 205 -21.26 -60.23 37.34
C THR A 205 -21.14 -61.58 38.05
N LYS A 206 -19.95 -61.92 38.58
CA LYS A 206 -19.75 -63.12 39.40
C LYS A 206 -20.51 -63.02 40.72
N GLU A 207 -20.41 -61.87 41.39
CA GLU A 207 -21.12 -61.62 42.66
C GLU A 207 -22.64 -61.72 42.47
N LYS A 208 -23.19 -61.09 41.43
CA LYS A 208 -24.62 -61.21 41.07
C LYS A 208 -25.05 -62.66 40.90
N LYS A 209 -24.29 -63.46 40.12
CA LYS A 209 -24.57 -64.90 39.95
C LYS A 209 -24.53 -65.66 41.27
N THR A 210 -23.56 -65.37 42.14
CA THR A 210 -23.48 -66.02 43.46
C THR A 210 -24.64 -65.60 44.37
N SER A 211 -25.01 -64.32 44.38
CA SER A 211 -26.12 -63.80 45.17
C SER A 211 -27.46 -64.37 44.71
N GLU A 212 -27.71 -64.45 43.40
CA GLU A 212 -28.88 -65.13 42.83
C GLU A 212 -28.91 -66.61 43.22
N ARG A 213 -27.77 -67.30 43.19
CA ARG A 213 -27.69 -68.69 43.64
C ARG A 213 -28.04 -68.84 45.12
N TRP A 214 -27.50 -67.99 45.99
CA TRP A 214 -27.82 -67.99 47.43
C TRP A 214 -29.30 -67.69 47.67
N ARG A 215 -29.87 -66.72 46.94
CA ARG A 215 -31.29 -66.40 46.99
C ARG A 215 -32.15 -67.60 46.63
N ASN A 216 -31.86 -68.26 45.50
CA ASN A 216 -32.60 -69.44 45.05
C ASN A 216 -32.50 -70.60 46.07
N GLN A 217 -31.32 -70.80 46.67
CA GLN A 217 -31.14 -71.80 47.73
C GLN A 217 -31.95 -71.47 48.98
N TRP A 218 -31.97 -70.20 49.38
CA TRP A 218 -32.73 -69.73 50.54
C TRP A 218 -34.24 -69.86 50.31
N GLU A 219 -34.75 -69.45 49.15
CA GLU A 219 -36.17 -69.62 48.77
C GLU A 219 -36.57 -71.10 48.73
N HIS A 220 -35.71 -71.98 48.22
CA HIS A 220 -35.94 -73.43 48.23
C HIS A 220 -35.98 -73.99 49.66
N ALA A 221 -35.06 -73.58 50.53
CA ALA A 221 -35.04 -73.99 51.94
C ALA A 221 -36.27 -73.47 52.70
N GLU A 222 -36.67 -72.22 52.46
CA GLU A 222 -37.88 -71.63 53.04
C GLU A 222 -39.15 -72.36 52.58
N GLY A 223 -39.25 -72.67 51.29
CA GLY A 223 -40.34 -73.49 50.73
C GLY A 223 -40.39 -74.88 51.35
N SER A 224 -39.25 -75.55 51.50
CA SER A 224 -39.15 -76.86 52.14
C SER A 224 -39.56 -76.81 53.62
N CYS A 225 -39.11 -75.80 54.37
CA CYS A 225 -39.54 -75.58 55.76
C CYS A 225 -41.05 -75.35 55.87
N LYS A 226 -41.64 -74.55 54.97
CA LYS A 226 -43.11 -74.34 54.91
C LYS A 226 -43.84 -75.65 54.61
N GLU A 227 -43.34 -76.46 53.69
CA GLU A 227 -43.94 -77.76 53.34
C GLU A 227 -43.87 -78.76 54.51
N ILE A 228 -42.74 -78.81 55.22
CA ILE A 228 -42.59 -79.62 56.44
C ILE A 228 -43.56 -79.14 57.51
N ALA A 229 -43.65 -77.83 57.76
CA ALA A 229 -44.58 -77.26 58.73
C ALA A 229 -46.05 -77.58 58.38
N VAL A 230 -46.45 -77.54 57.10
CA VAL A 230 -47.78 -77.95 56.64
C VAL A 230 -48.02 -79.45 56.85
N LYS A 231 -47.03 -80.30 56.57
CA LYS A 231 -47.13 -81.75 56.82
C LYS A 231 -47.25 -82.07 58.31
N GLU A 232 -46.46 -81.42 59.17
CA GLU A 232 -46.52 -81.58 60.62
C GLU A 232 -47.85 -81.08 61.20
N PHE A 233 -48.33 -79.90 60.77
CA PHE A 233 -49.67 -79.42 61.15
C PHE A 233 -50.79 -80.32 60.62
N GLY A 234 -50.69 -80.83 59.39
CA GLY A 234 -51.66 -81.77 58.83
C GLY A 234 -51.70 -83.10 59.57
N TRP A 235 -50.55 -83.60 60.04
CA TRP A 235 -50.47 -84.79 60.88
C TRP A 235 -51.04 -84.53 62.28
N PHE A 236 -50.78 -83.36 62.86
CA PHE A 236 -51.29 -82.94 64.16
C PHE A 236 -52.82 -82.74 64.15
N VAL A 237 -53.36 -82.07 63.13
CA VAL A 237 -54.81 -81.81 62.99
C VAL A 237 -55.55 -83.08 62.53
N GLY A 238 -54.97 -83.89 61.64
CA GLY A 238 -55.54 -85.18 61.22
C GLY A 238 -55.48 -86.27 62.31
N GLY A 239 -54.59 -86.12 63.29
CA GLY A 239 -54.54 -86.93 64.51
C GLY A 239 -55.59 -86.52 65.55
N LEU A 240 -56.04 -85.26 65.55
CA LEU A 240 -57.07 -84.75 66.47
C LEU A 240 -58.51 -85.03 66.01
N ALA A 241 -58.72 -85.43 64.76
CA ALA A 241 -60.04 -85.73 64.18
C ALA A 241 -60.43 -87.22 64.25
N ARG A 242 -59.75 -88.02 65.08
CA ARG A 242 -60.04 -89.44 65.31
C ARG A 242 -60.37 -89.73 66.77
#